data_AF-A0A4V2YK50-F1
#
_entry.id   AF-A0A4V2YK50-F1
#
_cell.length_a   1.000
_cell.length_b   1.000
_cell.length_c   1.000
_cell.angle_alpha   90.00
_cell.angle_beta   90.00
_cell.angle_gamma   90.00
#
_symmetry.space_group_name_H-M   'P 1'
#
loop_
_entity.id
_entity.type
_entity.pdbx_description
1 polymer ?
#
loop_
_entity_poly.entity_id
_entity_poly.type
_entity_poly.pdbx_seq_one_letter_code
_entity_poly.pdbx_strand_id
1 'polypeptide(L)'
;MTVMKVDAFESCKERAKELGQQHGKAQATWLVDMNASAESARRALRMYEDDDPGFFDVFDPHVPLSGEYADDYSTAELFEECGYYRSGLHQSDVVAAVEAEAELADAYEFEYFVACADEVVRLLGILAET
;
A
#
# COMPACT_ATOMS: atom_id res chain seq x y z
N MET A 1 -5.72 -5.95 36.29
CA MET A 1 -4.99 -5.66 35.05
C MET A 1 -5.60 -6.51 33.97
N THR A 2 -6.64 -5.98 33.31
CA THR A 2 -7.38 -6.69 32.28
C THR A 2 -6.52 -6.68 31.03
N VAL A 3 -5.89 -7.82 30.73
CA VAL A 3 -5.16 -8.00 29.47
C VAL A 3 -6.21 -7.80 28.37
N MET A 4 -6.10 -6.70 27.62
CA MET A 4 -6.90 -6.49 26.42
C MET A 4 -6.58 -7.66 25.49
N LYS A 5 -7.51 -8.60 25.33
CA LYS A 5 -7.48 -9.52 24.20
C LYS A 5 -7.71 -8.64 22.98
N VAL A 6 -6.63 -8.19 22.35
CA VAL A 6 -6.73 -7.60 21.02
C VAL A 6 -7.28 -8.70 20.12
N ASP A 7 -8.31 -8.38 19.35
CA ASP A 7 -8.85 -9.31 18.37
C ASP A 7 -7.71 -9.70 17.40
N ALA A 8 -7.55 -11.00 17.19
CA ALA A 8 -6.46 -11.52 16.37
C ALA A 8 -6.61 -11.05 14.92
N PHE A 9 -7.84 -10.93 14.44
CA PHE A 9 -8.12 -10.40 13.11
C PHE A 9 -7.73 -8.93 13.00
N GLU A 10 -8.17 -8.09 13.93
CA GLU A 10 -7.81 -6.66 13.95
C GLU A 10 -6.30 -6.46 14.05
N SER A 11 -5.60 -7.29 14.82
CA SER A 11 -4.12 -7.23 14.89
C SER A 11 -3.47 -7.53 13.54
N CYS A 12 -3.94 -8.56 12.83
CA CYS A 12 -3.47 -8.90 11.48
C CYS A 12 -3.80 -7.79 10.49
N LYS A 13 -4.99 -7.19 10.58
CA LYS A 13 -5.45 -6.12 9.70
C LYS A 13 -4.63 -4.85 9.87
N GLU A 14 -4.38 -4.42 11.10
CA GLU A 14 -3.48 -3.29 11.36
C GLU A 14 -2.07 -3.57 10.84
N ARG A 15 -1.57 -4.80 10.99
CA ARG A 15 -0.26 -5.15 10.43
C ARG A 15 -0.26 -5.16 8.89
N ALA A 16 -1.32 -5.63 8.25
CA ALA A 16 -1.48 -5.58 6.79
C ALA A 16 -1.49 -4.13 6.27
N LYS A 17 -2.18 -3.23 6.97
CA LYS A 17 -2.17 -1.78 6.67
C LYS A 17 -0.76 -1.21 6.77
N GLU A 18 -0.03 -1.49 7.86
CA GLU A 18 1.35 -1.02 8.03
C GLU A 18 2.28 -1.50 6.91
N LEU A 19 2.15 -2.76 6.49
CA LEU A 19 2.89 -3.32 5.36
C LEU A 19 2.55 -2.58 4.07
N GLY A 20 1.26 -2.35 3.80
CA GLY A 20 0.79 -1.57 2.67
C GLY A 20 1.43 -0.19 2.64
N GLN A 21 1.38 0.55 3.76
CA GLN A 21 1.99 1.87 3.88
C GLN A 21 3.50 1.87 3.62
N GLN A 22 4.22 0.86 4.11
CA GLN A 22 5.67 0.73 3.93
C GLN A 22 6.02 0.46 2.47
N HIS A 23 5.33 -0.50 1.85
CA HIS A 23 5.56 -0.90 0.47
C HIS A 23 5.14 0.20 -0.50
N GLY A 24 4.03 0.89 -0.25
CA GLY A 24 3.56 2.01 -1.08
C GLY A 24 4.57 3.17 -1.09
N LYS A 25 5.12 3.54 0.07
CA LYS A 25 6.20 4.55 0.15
C LYS A 25 7.45 4.11 -0.60
N ALA A 26 7.81 2.83 -0.53
CA ALA A 26 8.95 2.31 -1.28
C ALA A 26 8.70 2.39 -2.81
N GLN A 27 7.50 2.05 -3.27
CA GLN A 27 7.12 2.13 -4.68
C GLN A 27 7.21 3.56 -5.22
N ALA A 28 6.79 4.56 -4.44
CA ALA A 28 6.84 5.96 -4.86
C ALA A 28 8.26 6.42 -5.26
N THR A 29 9.31 5.83 -4.67
CA THR A 29 10.71 6.16 -5.02
C THR A 29 11.10 5.74 -6.44
N TRP A 30 10.37 4.81 -7.05
CA TRP A 30 10.54 4.39 -8.45
C TRP A 30 9.72 5.24 -9.42
N LEU A 31 8.65 5.88 -8.94
CA LEU A 31 7.75 6.71 -9.76
C LEU A 31 8.25 8.15 -9.93
N VAL A 32 9.00 8.67 -8.96
CA VAL A 32 9.52 10.05 -9.01
C VAL A 32 10.98 10.07 -9.41
N ASP A 33 11.27 10.60 -10.61
CA ASP A 33 12.64 10.93 -11.00
C ASP A 33 13.12 12.16 -10.20
N MET A 34 14.01 11.93 -9.24
CA MET A 34 14.61 12.98 -8.40
C MET A 34 15.50 13.96 -9.16
N ASN A 35 15.72 13.77 -10.47
CA ASN A 35 16.38 14.74 -11.35
C ASN A 35 15.40 15.59 -12.17
N ALA A 36 14.09 15.40 -11.99
CA ALA A 36 13.09 16.22 -12.66
C ALA A 36 13.24 17.70 -12.27
N SER A 37 12.92 18.60 -13.21
CA SER A 37 12.98 20.03 -12.94
C SER A 37 11.90 20.47 -11.94
N ALA A 38 12.18 21.51 -11.15
CA ALA A 38 11.21 22.09 -10.24
C ALA A 38 9.92 22.57 -10.96
N GLU A 39 10.03 23.02 -12.21
CA GLU A 39 8.86 23.39 -13.02
C GLU A 39 7.98 22.17 -13.34
N SER A 40 8.59 21.05 -13.75
CA SER A 40 7.89 19.79 -14.00
C SER A 40 7.19 19.30 -12.73
N ALA A 41 7.87 19.36 -11.58
CA ALA A 41 7.30 18.95 -10.30
C ALA A 41 6.09 19.81 -9.92
N ARG A 42 6.19 21.15 -10.02
CA ARG A 42 5.04 22.05 -9.79
C ARG A 42 3.87 21.79 -10.74
N ARG A 43 4.16 21.40 -11.99
CA ARG A 43 3.11 21.04 -12.95
C ARG A 43 2.40 19.75 -12.54
N ALA A 44 3.13 18.71 -12.17
CA ALA A 44 2.54 17.46 -11.70
C ALA A 44 1.69 17.66 -10.44
N LEU A 45 2.16 18.47 -9.48
CA LEU A 45 1.39 18.81 -8.27
C LEU A 45 0.06 19.50 -8.60
N ARG A 46 0.06 20.47 -9.53
CA ARG A 46 -1.20 21.10 -9.96
C ARG A 46 -2.15 20.10 -10.61
N MET A 47 -1.64 19.16 -11.41
CA MET A 47 -2.47 18.12 -12.02
C MET A 47 -3.11 17.23 -10.94
N TYR A 48 -2.36 16.86 -9.90
CA TYR A 48 -2.91 16.13 -8.75
C TYR A 48 -3.97 16.95 -7.98
N GLU A 49 -3.70 18.22 -7.69
CA GLU A 49 -4.62 19.13 -6.99
C GLU A 49 -5.94 19.37 -7.75
N ASP A 50 -5.87 19.41 -9.08
CA ASP A 50 -7.01 19.62 -9.97
C ASP A 50 -7.79 18.31 -10.27
N ASP A 51 -7.40 17.18 -9.66
CA ASP A 51 -7.93 15.84 -9.96
C ASP A 51 -7.87 15.51 -11.47
N ASP A 52 -6.78 15.95 -12.12
CA ASP A 52 -6.58 15.79 -13.56
C ASP A 52 -6.38 14.30 -13.88
N PRO A 53 -7.24 13.69 -14.72
CA PRO A 53 -7.09 12.29 -15.12
C PRO A 53 -5.71 11.98 -15.72
N GLY A 54 -5.07 12.96 -16.35
CA GLY A 54 -3.72 12.81 -16.91
C GLY A 54 -2.64 12.59 -15.86
N PHE A 55 -2.85 12.98 -14.59
CA PHE A 55 -1.95 12.60 -13.49
C PHE A 55 -2.14 11.12 -13.17
N PHE A 56 -3.38 10.65 -13.07
CA PHE A 56 -3.70 9.27 -12.72
C PHE A 56 -3.42 8.28 -13.87
N ASP A 57 -3.44 8.72 -15.12
CA ASP A 57 -3.02 7.93 -16.28
C ASP A 57 -1.52 7.60 -16.26
N VAL A 58 -0.69 8.43 -15.60
CA VAL A 58 0.76 8.21 -15.46
C VAL A 58 1.16 7.74 -14.06
N PHE A 59 0.33 7.99 -13.06
CA PHE A 59 0.45 7.42 -11.73
C PHE A 59 -0.04 5.97 -11.76
N ASP A 60 0.88 5.09 -12.15
CA ASP A 60 0.66 3.65 -12.26
C ASP A 60 1.48 2.92 -11.18
N PRO A 61 1.03 2.93 -9.92
CA PRO A 61 1.70 2.16 -8.89
C PRO A 61 1.55 0.67 -9.22
N HIS A 62 2.67 -0.05 -9.25
CA HIS A 62 2.68 -1.50 -9.42
C HIS A 62 1.72 -2.16 -8.42
N VAL A 63 0.89 -3.12 -8.87
CA VAL A 63 -0.08 -3.82 -8.00
C VAL A 63 0.54 -5.14 -7.54
N PRO A 64 1.16 -5.19 -6.36
CA PRO A 64 2.06 -6.29 -6.00
C PRO A 64 1.33 -7.62 -5.83
N LEU A 65 0.09 -7.64 -5.32
CA LEU A 65 -0.63 -8.90 -5.08
C LEU A 65 -1.23 -9.52 -6.37
N SER A 66 -1.10 -8.85 -7.52
CA SER A 66 -1.61 -9.35 -8.80
C SER A 66 -0.87 -10.60 -9.29
N GLY A 67 0.38 -10.79 -8.84
CA GLY A 67 1.26 -11.85 -9.32
C GLY A 67 1.64 -11.69 -10.80
N GLU A 68 1.64 -10.45 -11.32
CA GLU A 68 2.04 -10.16 -12.69
C GLU A 68 3.51 -10.53 -12.94
N TYR A 69 4.38 -10.32 -11.93
CA TYR A 69 5.79 -10.68 -11.97
C TYR A 69 6.12 -11.79 -10.96
N ALA A 70 7.12 -12.62 -11.29
CA ALA A 70 7.45 -13.83 -10.52
C ALA A 70 8.08 -13.54 -9.15
N ASP A 71 8.62 -12.34 -8.96
CA ASP A 71 9.22 -11.82 -7.73
C ASP A 71 8.33 -10.82 -7.00
N ASP A 72 7.06 -10.70 -7.42
CA ASP A 72 6.09 -9.86 -6.74
C ASP A 72 5.79 -10.34 -5.34
N TYR A 73 5.61 -9.38 -4.44
CA TYR A 73 5.14 -9.64 -3.08
C TYR A 73 3.78 -10.33 -3.15
N SER A 74 3.73 -11.56 -2.64
CA SER A 74 2.58 -12.44 -2.77
C SER A 74 1.61 -12.33 -1.60
N THR A 75 0.37 -12.78 -1.80
CA THR A 75 -0.61 -12.93 -0.70
C THR A 75 -0.11 -13.89 0.38
N ALA A 76 0.66 -14.91 0.00
CA ALA A 76 1.26 -15.84 0.96
C ALA A 76 2.27 -15.13 1.89
N GLU A 77 3.11 -14.25 1.34
CA GLU A 77 4.03 -13.43 2.14
C GLU A 77 3.28 -12.43 3.00
N LEU A 78 2.27 -11.74 2.46
CA LEU A 78 1.37 -10.88 3.23
C LEU A 78 0.80 -11.59 4.46
N PHE A 79 0.25 -12.79 4.26
CA PHE A 79 -0.39 -13.57 5.32
C PHE A 79 0.60 -14.07 6.37
N GLU A 80 1.83 -14.40 5.99
CA GLU A 80 2.88 -14.76 6.95
C GLU A 80 3.32 -13.53 7.78
N GLU A 81 3.61 -12.42 7.11
CA GLU A 81 4.13 -11.20 7.71
C GLU A 81 3.11 -10.47 8.58
N CYS A 82 1.83 -10.46 8.17
CA CYS A 82 0.74 -9.92 8.98
C CYS A 82 0.32 -10.83 10.14
N GLY A 83 0.83 -12.07 10.16
CA GLY A 83 0.60 -13.03 11.23
C GLY A 83 -0.70 -13.82 11.11
N TYR A 84 -1.36 -13.81 9.95
CA TYR A 84 -2.60 -14.57 9.69
C TYR A 84 -2.44 -16.08 9.90
N TYR A 85 -1.32 -16.66 9.48
CA TYR A 85 -1.07 -18.08 9.76
C TYR A 85 -0.82 -18.34 11.26
N ARG A 86 -0.08 -17.44 11.92
CA ARG A 86 0.25 -17.56 13.35
C ARG A 86 -0.95 -17.33 14.28
N SER A 87 -1.94 -16.56 13.84
CA SER A 87 -3.16 -16.29 14.61
C SER A 87 -4.13 -17.47 14.63
N GLY A 88 -3.98 -18.43 13.70
CA GLY A 88 -4.90 -19.56 13.55
C GLY A 88 -6.21 -19.22 12.83
N LEU A 89 -6.36 -18.00 12.31
CA LEU A 89 -7.56 -17.58 11.56
C LEU A 89 -7.81 -18.48 10.34
N HIS A 90 -6.75 -18.91 9.64
CA HIS A 90 -6.82 -19.87 8.53
C HIS A 90 -7.41 -21.25 8.90
N GLN A 91 -7.53 -21.56 10.20
CA GLN A 91 -8.09 -22.81 10.72
C GLN A 91 -9.54 -22.67 11.17
N SER A 92 -10.16 -21.50 10.98
CA SER A 92 -11.60 -21.32 11.17
C SER A 92 -12.39 -22.14 10.16
N ASP A 93 -13.71 -21.95 10.09
CA ASP A 93 -14.45 -22.44 8.94
C ASP A 93 -13.99 -21.74 7.66
N VAL A 94 -14.19 -22.42 6.52
CA VAL A 94 -13.70 -21.98 5.21
C VAL A 94 -14.24 -20.61 4.82
N VAL A 95 -15.48 -20.27 5.20
CA VAL A 95 -16.06 -18.98 4.83
C VAL A 95 -15.38 -17.87 5.60
N ALA A 96 -15.26 -18.00 6.92
CA ALA A 96 -14.59 -17.00 7.75
C ALA A 96 -13.10 -16.82 7.38
N ALA A 97 -12.41 -17.89 7.00
CA ALA A 97 -11.01 -17.82 6.55
C ALA A 97 -10.88 -17.02 5.25
N VAL A 98 -11.73 -17.31 4.25
CA VAL A 98 -11.73 -16.60 2.96
C VAL A 98 -12.11 -15.13 3.13
N GLU A 99 -13.08 -14.82 3.98
CA GLU A 99 -13.45 -13.43 4.30
C GLU A 99 -12.28 -12.68 4.95
N ALA A 100 -11.58 -13.31 5.90
CA ALA A 100 -10.40 -12.71 6.51
C ALA A 100 -9.27 -12.48 5.50
N GLU A 101 -9.00 -13.44 4.61
CA GLU A 101 -7.98 -13.31 3.55
C GLU A 101 -8.27 -12.12 2.63
N ALA A 102 -9.51 -11.99 2.17
CA ALA A 102 -9.94 -10.87 1.33
C ALA A 102 -9.79 -9.53 2.06
N GLU A 103 -10.27 -9.42 3.31
CA GLU A 103 -10.18 -8.17 4.06
C GLU A 103 -8.73 -7.74 4.38
N LEU A 104 -7.82 -8.70 4.58
CA LEU A 104 -6.41 -8.41 4.81
C LEU A 104 -5.72 -7.93 3.53
N ALA A 105 -6.05 -8.53 2.38
CA ALA A 105 -5.55 -8.08 1.07
C ALA A 105 -6.07 -6.68 0.74
N ASP A 106 -7.37 -6.44 0.87
CA ASP A 106 -8.00 -5.14 0.63
C ASP A 106 -7.39 -4.05 1.52
N ALA A 107 -7.18 -4.34 2.82
CA ALA A 107 -6.58 -3.40 3.75
C ALA A 107 -5.12 -3.06 3.39
N TYR A 108 -4.35 -4.04 2.92
CA TYR A 108 -3.00 -3.83 2.42
C TYR A 108 -2.99 -2.98 1.14
N GLU A 109 -3.80 -3.34 0.13
CA GLU A 109 -3.79 -2.67 -1.18
C GLU A 109 -4.27 -1.22 -1.10
N PHE A 110 -5.30 -0.96 -0.28
CA PHE A 110 -5.79 0.40 -0.05
C PHE A 110 -4.69 1.30 0.53
N GLU A 111 -4.04 0.85 1.61
CA GLU A 111 -2.98 1.62 2.27
C GLU A 111 -1.72 1.72 1.41
N TYR A 112 -1.42 0.70 0.61
CA TYR A 112 -0.36 0.73 -0.37
C TYR A 112 -0.56 1.85 -1.39
N PHE A 113 -1.75 1.91 -2.00
CA PHE A 113 -2.07 2.93 -3.00
C PHE A 113 -2.04 4.34 -2.41
N VAL A 114 -2.71 4.53 -1.26
CA VAL A 114 -2.76 5.82 -0.57
C VAL A 114 -1.35 6.28 -0.19
N ALA A 115 -0.56 5.42 0.45
CA ALA A 115 0.80 5.79 0.87
C ALA A 115 1.73 6.05 -0.32
N CYS A 116 1.55 5.35 -1.44
CA CYS A 116 2.29 5.60 -2.67
C CYS A 116 1.95 6.99 -3.25
N ALA A 117 0.66 7.32 -3.36
CA ALA A 117 0.22 8.62 -3.86
C ALA A 117 0.72 9.78 -2.98
N ASP A 118 0.52 9.67 -1.66
CA ASP A 118 0.97 10.66 -0.69
C ASP A 118 2.49 10.89 -0.76
N GLU A 119 3.26 9.81 -0.91
CA GLU A 119 4.72 9.89 -0.99
C GLU A 119 5.19 10.48 -2.34
N VAL A 120 4.53 10.15 -3.45
CA VAL A 120 4.79 10.80 -4.76
C VAL A 120 4.57 12.31 -4.64
N VAL A 121 3.44 12.74 -4.08
CA VAL A 121 3.13 14.16 -3.86
C VAL A 121 4.17 14.82 -2.96
N ARG A 122 4.58 14.16 -1.88
CA ARG A 122 5.62 14.66 -0.97
C ARG A 122 6.97 14.85 -1.68
N LEU A 123 7.40 13.88 -2.48
CA LEU A 123 8.67 13.94 -3.22
C LEU A 123 8.63 15.03 -4.30
N LEU A 124 7.52 15.17 -5.04
CA LEU A 124 7.32 16.26 -5.98
C LEU A 124 7.33 17.63 -5.27
N GLY A 125 6.77 17.73 -4.07
CA GLY A 125 6.85 18.93 -3.23
C GLY A 125 8.28 19.34 -2.93
N ILE A 126 9.14 18.39 -2.56
CA ILE A 126 10.57 18.65 -2.34
C ILE A 126 11.25 19.17 -3.61
N LEU A 127 11.01 18.55 -4.76
CA LEU A 127 11.59 18.97 -6.03
C LEU A 127 11.10 20.36 -6.48
N ALA A 128 9.84 20.68 -6.21
CA ALA A 128 9.25 21.98 -6.52
C ALA A 128 9.90 23.15 -5.74
N GLU A 129 10.59 22.87 -4.63
CA GLU A 129 11.31 23.85 -3.81
C GLU A 129 12.78 24.00 -4.20
N THR A 130 13.34 23.09 -5.01
CA THR A 130 14.71 23.18 -5.53
C THR A 130 14.86 24.24 -6.64
#